data_AF-A0AAN7INQ5-F1
#
_entry.id   AF-A0AAN7INQ5-F1
#
_cell.length_a   1.000
_cell.length_b   1.000
_cell.length_c   1.000
_cell.angle_alpha   90.00
_cell.angle_beta   90.00
_cell.angle_gamma   90.00
#
_symmetry.space_group_name_H-M   'P 1'
#
loop_
_entity.id
_entity.type
_entity.pdbx_description
1 polymer ?
#
loop_
_entity_poly.entity_id
_entity_poly.type
_entity_poly.pdbx_seq_one_letter_code
_entity_poly.pdbx_strand_id
1 'polypeptide(L)'
;MHIWKKGPERIMGFKNLRLLEVSGCKSLTYLFSPSIAKLLVMLEEIRVTSCKKIEEILQRAREEKEEKEVLFHKVNSILLKDLPNLKCFCLENNAFEWPSLKEITIIGCPALSMFFPSNLKTPKLEGVYEEVQVPSSPWDENKLRNCQWKGDLNATIQHMFKGKEKKRIMRHNNKSKL
;
A
#
# COMPACT_ATOMS: atom_id res chain seq x y z
N MET A 1 -15.31 -13.05 0.46
CA MET A 1 -15.87 -12.29 1.60
C MET A 1 -15.47 -10.84 1.37
N HIS A 2 -16.44 -9.94 1.25
CA HIS A 2 -16.20 -8.52 0.96
C HIS A 2 -16.60 -7.75 2.21
N ILE A 3 -15.76 -6.83 2.67
CA ILE A 3 -16.14 -5.97 3.80
C ILE A 3 -17.13 -4.89 3.32
N TRP A 4 -17.04 -4.46 2.06
CA TRP A 4 -17.88 -3.40 1.50
C TRP A 4 -18.21 -3.68 0.03
N LYS A 5 -19.47 -4.01 -0.26
CA LYS A 5 -19.94 -4.35 -1.62
C LYS A 5 -20.81 -3.25 -2.25
N LYS A 6 -21.55 -2.51 -1.42
CA LYS A 6 -22.23 -1.25 -1.72
C LYS A 6 -22.23 -0.42 -0.44
N GLY A 7 -21.74 0.81 -0.51
CA GLY A 7 -22.06 1.81 0.52
C GLY A 7 -23.48 2.30 0.26
N PRO A 8 -24.31 2.58 1.27
CA PRO A 8 -25.60 3.19 1.02
C PRO A 8 -25.42 4.63 0.54
N GLU A 9 -26.33 5.06 -0.33
CA GLU A 9 -26.35 6.36 -1.03
C GLU A 9 -26.27 7.58 -0.09
N ARG A 10 -26.42 7.39 1.23
CA ARG A 10 -26.34 8.43 2.26
C ARG A 10 -25.68 8.00 3.58
N ILE A 11 -24.74 7.05 3.60
CA ILE A 11 -23.86 6.92 4.78
C ILE A 11 -22.75 7.97 4.69
N MET A 12 -22.81 8.99 5.56
CA MET A 12 -21.68 9.88 5.89
C MET A 12 -20.70 9.18 6.85
N GLY A 13 -20.37 7.92 6.57
CA GLY A 13 -19.57 7.08 7.47
C GLY A 13 -18.09 7.45 7.46
N PHE A 14 -17.40 7.19 8.56
CA PHE A 14 -15.94 7.33 8.71
C PHE A 14 -15.34 8.71 8.48
N LYS A 15 -16.17 9.76 8.49
CA LYS A 15 -15.70 11.16 8.37
C LYS A 15 -14.71 11.59 9.46
N ASN A 16 -14.59 10.86 10.57
CA ASN A 16 -13.60 11.13 11.61
C ASN A 16 -12.50 10.05 11.70
N LEU A 17 -12.52 9.05 10.81
CA LEU A 17 -11.53 7.99 10.83
C LEU A 17 -10.20 8.55 10.34
N ARG A 18 -9.20 8.56 11.23
CA ARG A 18 -7.83 9.05 10.94
C ARG A 18 -6.85 7.93 10.69
N LEU A 19 -6.99 6.80 11.40
CA LEU A 19 -6.17 5.61 11.24
C LEU A 19 -7.05 4.44 10.82
N LEU A 20 -6.64 3.72 9.78
CA LEU A 20 -7.18 2.41 9.45
C LEU A 20 -6.08 1.36 9.56
N GLU A 21 -6.30 0.38 10.43
CA GLU A 21 -5.42 -0.77 10.57
C GLU A 21 -6.16 -2.07 10.25
N VAL A 22 -5.57 -2.89 9.37
CA VAL A 22 -6.07 -4.20 8.98
C VAL A 22 -4.95 -5.23 9.12
N SER A 23 -5.15 -6.21 9.99
CA SER A 23 -4.16 -7.25 10.27
C SER A 23 -4.73 -8.66 10.09
N GLY A 24 -3.94 -9.57 9.51
CA GLY A 24 -4.22 -11.01 9.52
C GLY A 24 -5.45 -11.46 8.72
N CYS A 25 -5.98 -10.64 7.82
CA CYS A 25 -7.15 -10.99 7.02
C CYS A 25 -6.84 -12.08 5.98
N LYS A 26 -7.51 -13.23 6.10
CA LYS A 26 -7.26 -14.42 5.28
C LYS A 26 -8.04 -14.46 3.95
N SER A 27 -9.06 -13.60 3.81
CA SER A 27 -10.02 -13.66 2.70
C SER A 27 -10.15 -12.36 1.91
N LEU A 28 -9.55 -11.26 2.41
CA LEU A 28 -9.66 -9.95 1.78
C LEU A 28 -8.73 -9.90 0.56
N THR A 29 -9.28 -9.54 -0.60
CA THR A 29 -8.54 -9.41 -1.87
C THR A 29 -8.22 -7.97 -2.24
N TYR A 30 -9.00 -7.02 -1.71
CA TYR A 30 -8.77 -5.57 -1.81
C TYR A 30 -9.22 -4.87 -0.53
N LEU A 31 -8.63 -3.73 -0.18
CA LEU A 31 -8.98 -3.01 1.05
C LEU A 31 -10.20 -2.10 0.87
N PHE A 32 -10.24 -1.35 -0.24
CA PHE A 32 -11.30 -0.39 -0.53
C PHE A 32 -11.95 -0.65 -1.88
N SER A 33 -13.27 -0.46 -1.94
CA SER A 33 -13.92 -0.06 -3.20
C SER A 33 -13.85 1.47 -3.36
N PRO A 34 -13.97 2.01 -4.57
CA PRO A 34 -14.01 3.45 -4.81
C PRO A 34 -15.04 4.17 -3.93
N SER A 35 -16.26 3.63 -3.83
CA SER A 35 -17.34 4.22 -3.04
C SER A 35 -17.01 4.35 -1.55
N ILE A 36 -16.21 3.43 -0.98
CA ILE A 36 -15.77 3.52 0.43
C ILE A 36 -14.61 4.50 0.59
N ALA A 37 -13.69 4.52 -0.37
CA ALA A 37 -12.58 5.47 -0.34
C ALA A 37 -13.08 6.93 -0.30
N LYS A 38 -14.21 7.22 -0.96
CA LYS A 38 -14.89 8.53 -0.92
C LYS A 38 -15.40 8.94 0.47
N LEU A 39 -15.68 7.97 1.34
CA LEU A 39 -16.18 8.24 2.70
C LEU A 39 -15.04 8.54 3.68
N LEU A 40 -13.80 8.17 3.34
CA LEU A 40 -12.61 8.23 4.20
C LEU A 40 -11.88 9.57 4.09
N VAL A 41 -12.62 10.67 4.16
CA VAL A 41 -12.11 12.02 3.88
C VAL A 41 -11.12 12.56 4.93
N MET A 42 -11.14 12.04 6.17
CA MET A 42 -10.20 12.44 7.23
C MET A 42 -9.08 11.41 7.47
N LEU A 43 -8.96 10.41 6.60
CA LEU A 43 -7.98 9.36 6.78
C LEU A 43 -6.56 9.90 6.59
N GLU A 44 -5.71 9.66 7.57
CA GLU A 44 -4.34 10.14 7.68
C GLU A 44 -3.33 8.99 7.58
N GLU A 45 -3.69 7.81 8.10
CA GLU A 45 -2.78 6.66 8.17
C GLU A 45 -3.46 5.34 7.76
N ILE A 46 -2.76 4.55 6.95
CA ILE A 46 -3.20 3.23 6.49
C ILE A 46 -2.16 2.20 6.89
N ARG A 47 -2.56 1.18 7.65
CA ARG A 47 -1.72 0.03 8.04
C ARG A 47 -2.34 -1.27 7.59
N VAL A 48 -1.62 -2.05 6.79
CA VAL A 48 -2.06 -3.36 6.32
C VAL A 48 -0.96 -4.38 6.57
N THR A 49 -1.24 -5.36 7.43
CA THR A 49 -0.24 -6.32 7.90
C THR A 49 -0.71 -7.77 7.76
N SER A 50 0.14 -8.67 7.28
CA SER A 50 -0.12 -10.13 7.24
C SER A 50 -1.40 -10.57 6.50
N CYS A 51 -1.87 -9.78 5.52
CA CYS A 51 -3.08 -10.06 4.75
C CYS A 51 -2.74 -10.72 3.41
N LYS A 52 -2.62 -12.05 3.41
CA LYS A 52 -2.00 -12.81 2.30
C LYS A 52 -2.76 -12.80 0.99
N LYS A 53 -4.08 -12.54 0.98
CA LYS A 53 -4.90 -12.56 -0.24
C LYS A 53 -5.08 -11.20 -0.92
N ILE A 54 -4.60 -10.11 -0.30
CA ILE A 54 -4.72 -8.77 -0.88
C ILE A 54 -3.84 -8.69 -2.12
N GLU A 55 -4.44 -8.33 -3.25
CA GLU A 55 -3.75 -8.13 -4.53
C GLU A 55 -3.64 -6.65 -4.92
N GLU A 56 -4.60 -5.84 -4.49
CA GLU A 56 -4.68 -4.40 -4.70
C GLU A 56 -5.20 -3.71 -3.43
N ILE A 57 -4.83 -2.46 -3.16
CA ILE A 57 -5.38 -1.72 -2.00
C ILE A 57 -6.73 -1.10 -2.35
N LEU A 58 -6.82 -0.48 -3.53
CA LEU A 58 -8.04 0.11 -4.07
C LEU A 58 -8.50 -0.69 -5.29
N GLN A 59 -9.74 -1.16 -5.27
CA GLN A 59 -10.35 -1.93 -6.35
C GLN A 59 -10.69 -1.06 -7.57
N ARG A 60 -10.57 -1.64 -8.76
CA ARG A 60 -11.08 -1.08 -10.04
C ARG A 60 -12.58 -0.74 -9.97
N ALA A 61 -12.99 0.45 -10.41
CA ALA A 61 -14.38 0.81 -10.62
C ALA A 61 -14.90 0.06 -11.86
N ARG A 62 -15.83 -0.89 -11.68
CA ARG A 62 -16.31 -1.70 -12.82
C ARG A 62 -17.38 -0.98 -13.65
N GLU A 63 -18.07 0.02 -13.12
CA GLU A 63 -19.33 0.52 -13.72
C GLU A 63 -19.61 2.03 -13.55
N GLU A 64 -18.80 2.78 -12.80
CA GLU A 64 -19.13 4.17 -12.44
C GLU A 64 -18.37 5.17 -13.35
N LYS A 65 -19.09 5.81 -14.28
CA LYS A 65 -18.67 7.08 -14.90
C LYS A 65 -18.71 8.18 -13.82
N GLU A 66 -17.79 8.16 -12.89
CA GLU A 66 -17.75 9.16 -11.83
C GLU A 66 -16.50 10.04 -11.92
N GLU A 67 -16.72 11.29 -11.57
CA GLU A 67 -15.79 12.40 -11.67
C GLU A 67 -14.45 12.10 -10.99
N LYS A 68 -13.38 12.72 -11.53
CA LYS A 68 -12.02 12.61 -11.00
C LYS A 68 -11.93 13.26 -9.62
N GLU A 69 -12.34 12.55 -8.58
CA GLU A 69 -12.23 13.01 -7.20
C GLU A 69 -10.87 12.64 -6.60
N VAL A 70 -10.29 13.57 -5.83
CA VAL A 70 -9.04 13.36 -5.11
C VAL A 70 -9.32 12.54 -3.85
N LEU A 71 -9.13 11.22 -3.96
CA LEU A 71 -9.19 10.30 -2.82
C LEU A 71 -7.93 10.45 -1.95
N PHE A 72 -8.07 10.17 -0.65
CA PHE A 72 -6.92 10.10 0.28
C PHE A 72 -6.07 11.37 0.42
N HIS A 73 -6.65 12.55 0.18
CA HIS A 73 -5.95 13.84 0.23
C HIS A 73 -5.26 14.16 1.58
N LYS A 74 -5.67 13.54 2.69
CA LYS A 74 -5.04 13.68 4.02
C LYS A 74 -4.10 12.55 4.41
N VAL A 75 -4.05 11.46 3.63
CA VAL A 75 -3.20 10.32 3.95
C VAL A 75 -1.75 10.78 3.84
N ASN A 76 -1.06 10.71 4.97
CA ASN A 76 0.32 11.12 5.12
C ASN A 76 1.27 9.94 5.37
N SER A 77 0.74 8.81 5.86
CA SER A 77 1.52 7.61 6.16
C SER A 77 0.84 6.33 5.68
N ILE A 78 1.62 5.44 5.06
CA ILE A 78 1.18 4.12 4.61
C ILE A 78 2.19 3.06 5.07
N LEU A 79 1.69 2.01 5.73
CA LEU A 79 2.45 0.81 6.11
C LEU A 79 1.85 -0.43 5.44
N LEU A 80 2.66 -1.10 4.61
CA LEU A 80 2.32 -2.36 3.95
C LEU A 80 3.33 -3.43 4.38
N LYS A 81 2.88 -4.41 5.16
CA LYS A 81 3.75 -5.45 5.72
C LYS A 81 3.23 -6.86 5.47
N ASP A 82 4.11 -7.73 5.00
CA ASP A 82 3.84 -9.17 4.79
C ASP A 82 2.61 -9.42 3.91
N LEU A 83 2.57 -8.76 2.75
CA LEU A 83 1.53 -8.86 1.73
C LEU A 83 2.09 -9.56 0.47
N PRO A 84 2.22 -10.90 0.48
CA PRO A 84 2.92 -11.64 -0.57
C PRO A 84 2.30 -11.53 -1.96
N ASN A 85 0.99 -11.27 -2.06
CA ASN A 85 0.26 -11.20 -3.31
C ASN A 85 -0.08 -9.78 -3.75
N LEU A 86 0.32 -8.75 -2.99
CA LEU A 86 0.06 -7.36 -3.35
C LEU A 86 0.86 -6.99 -4.59
N LYS A 87 0.18 -6.67 -5.69
CA LYS A 87 0.79 -6.35 -6.99
C LYS A 87 0.93 -4.84 -7.19
N CYS A 88 -0.09 -4.09 -6.77
CA CYS A 88 -0.13 -2.64 -6.90
C CYS A 88 -1.06 -1.99 -5.86
N PHE A 89 -1.04 -0.66 -5.77
CA PHE A 89 -1.98 0.06 -4.91
C PHE A 89 -3.35 0.22 -5.59
N CYS A 90 -3.37 0.59 -6.87
CA CYS A 90 -4.58 0.71 -7.70
C CYS A 90 -4.25 0.43 -9.18
N LEU A 91 -5.16 -0.24 -9.91
CA LEU A 91 -5.01 -0.56 -11.34
C LEU A 91 -5.60 0.50 -12.29
N GLU A 92 -6.39 1.46 -11.79
CA GLU A 92 -6.98 2.49 -12.62
C GLU A 92 -6.11 3.73 -12.73
N ASN A 93 -6.06 4.25 -13.95
CA ASN A 93 -5.42 5.51 -14.28
C ASN A 93 -6.36 6.69 -13.98
N ASN A 94 -6.74 6.82 -12.72
CA ASN A 94 -7.32 8.07 -12.25
C ASN A 94 -6.11 8.88 -11.78
N ALA A 95 -5.96 10.10 -12.28
CA ALA A 95 -4.88 10.99 -11.89
C ALA A 95 -5.06 11.36 -10.40
N PHE A 96 -4.66 10.46 -9.52
CA PHE A 96 -4.75 10.65 -8.09
C PHE A 96 -3.59 11.55 -7.67
N GLU A 97 -3.91 12.65 -7.01
CA GLU A 97 -2.90 13.43 -6.30
C GLU A 97 -2.91 12.99 -4.85
N TRP A 98 -1.74 12.70 -4.30
CA TRP A 98 -1.56 12.38 -2.89
C TRP A 98 -0.79 13.53 -2.22
N PRO A 99 -1.43 14.71 -2.07
CA PRO A 99 -0.74 15.96 -1.75
C PRO A 99 -0.16 15.98 -0.33
N SER A 100 -0.61 15.08 0.55
CA SER A 100 -0.18 15.00 1.94
C SER A 100 0.71 13.80 2.24
N LEU A 101 0.94 12.90 1.28
CA LEU A 101 1.70 11.67 1.50
C LEU A 101 3.16 12.01 1.75
N LYS A 102 3.66 11.67 2.95
CA LYS A 102 5.03 11.95 3.41
C LYS A 102 5.88 10.69 3.50
N GLU A 103 5.30 9.60 3.99
CA GLU A 103 6.01 8.36 4.22
C GLU A 103 5.26 7.13 3.72
N ILE A 104 6.02 6.20 3.15
CA ILE A 104 5.53 4.88 2.78
C ILE A 104 6.52 3.84 3.30
N THR A 105 6.06 2.87 4.07
CA THR A 105 6.86 1.75 4.55
C THR A 105 6.38 0.46 3.92
N ILE A 106 7.27 -0.27 3.24
CA ILE A 106 6.95 -1.51 2.52
C ILE A 106 7.89 -2.62 2.98
N ILE A 107 7.32 -3.67 3.56
CA ILE A 107 8.07 -4.78 4.16
C ILE A 107 7.45 -6.09 3.70
N GLY A 108 8.24 -7.03 3.20
CA GLY A 108 7.73 -8.36 2.88
C GLY A 108 6.61 -8.40 1.80
N CYS A 109 6.65 -7.50 0.81
CA CYS A 109 5.67 -7.42 -0.29
C CYS A 109 6.30 -7.77 -1.66
N PRO A 110 6.76 -9.01 -1.90
CA PRO A 110 7.59 -9.39 -3.05
C PRO A 110 6.92 -9.25 -4.42
N ALA A 111 5.60 -9.32 -4.51
CA ALA A 111 4.86 -9.20 -5.78
C ALA A 111 4.62 -7.74 -6.21
N LEU A 112 4.96 -6.78 -5.35
CA LEU A 112 4.67 -5.37 -5.58
C LEU A 112 5.62 -4.81 -6.63
N SER A 113 5.09 -4.51 -7.83
CA SER A 113 5.89 -4.01 -8.96
C SER A 113 5.76 -2.51 -9.17
N MET A 114 4.68 -1.91 -8.67
CA MET A 114 4.29 -0.51 -8.91
C MET A 114 3.25 -0.07 -7.87
N PHE A 115 3.10 1.23 -7.62
CA PHE A 115 1.97 1.74 -6.84
C PHE A 115 0.80 2.11 -7.76
N PHE A 116 1.06 2.89 -8.82
CA PHE A 116 0.07 3.30 -9.82
C PHE A 116 0.58 3.08 -11.26
N PRO A 117 -0.32 2.87 -12.26
CA PRO A 117 0.06 2.70 -13.66
C PRO A 117 0.62 3.92 -14.36
N SER A 118 0.30 5.11 -13.86
CA SER A 118 0.76 6.39 -14.39
C SER A 118 1.61 7.15 -13.37
N ASN A 119 2.26 8.22 -13.85
CA ASN A 119 3.08 9.08 -13.01
C ASN A 119 2.21 9.76 -11.95
N LEU A 120 2.41 9.37 -10.70
CA LEU A 120 1.75 9.93 -9.54
C LEU A 120 2.43 11.25 -9.15
N LYS A 121 1.64 12.28 -8.84
CA LYS A 121 2.16 13.48 -8.20
C LYS A 121 2.13 13.31 -6.68
N THR A 122 3.31 13.18 -6.09
CA THR A 122 3.52 13.14 -4.63
C THR A 122 4.48 14.24 -4.21
N PRO A 123 4.03 15.50 -4.15
CA PRO A 123 4.93 16.65 -3.96
C PRO A 123 5.59 16.70 -2.57
N LYS A 124 5.01 16.02 -1.58
CA LYS A 124 5.51 16.00 -0.19
C LYS A 124 6.13 14.66 0.23
N LEU A 125 6.32 13.72 -0.69
CA LEU A 125 6.85 12.41 -0.33
C LEU A 125 8.34 12.56 0.01
N GLU A 126 8.65 12.36 1.29
CA GLU A 126 9.98 12.55 1.87
C GLU A 126 10.78 11.23 1.82
N GLY A 127 10.10 10.08 1.92
CA GLY A 127 10.78 8.80 1.97
C GLY A 127 9.91 7.59 1.68
N VAL A 128 10.54 6.58 1.08
CA VAL A 128 10.02 5.21 0.99
C VAL A 128 10.98 4.30 1.72
N TYR A 129 10.46 3.54 2.69
CA TYR A 129 11.24 2.85 3.70
C TYR A 129 11.06 1.33 3.64
N GLU A 130 12.14 0.60 3.91
CA GLU A 130 12.13 -0.83 4.23
C GLU A 130 12.66 -1.06 5.66
N GLU A 131 12.06 -1.97 6.44
CA GLU A 131 12.65 -2.45 7.71
C GLU A 131 13.88 -3.30 7.37
N VAL A 132 15.07 -2.84 7.79
CA VAL A 132 16.34 -3.55 7.55
C VAL A 132 16.58 -4.65 8.57
N GLN A 133 15.97 -4.54 9.75
CA GLN A 133 16.16 -5.48 10.85
C GLN A 133 14.81 -5.83 11.45
N VAL A 134 14.59 -7.13 11.67
CA VAL A 134 13.54 -7.59 12.58
C VAL A 134 13.94 -7.05 13.93
N PRO A 135 13.14 -6.20 14.58
CA PRO A 135 13.51 -5.75 15.90
C PRO A 135 13.63 -7.00 16.79
N SER A 136 14.67 -7.02 17.63
CA SER A 136 14.92 -8.10 18.59
C SER A 136 13.69 -8.38 19.46
N SER A 137 12.81 -7.38 19.57
CA SER A 137 11.58 -7.37 20.33
C SER A 137 10.43 -6.77 19.50
N PRO A 138 9.21 -7.35 19.53
CA PRO A 138 8.02 -6.72 18.94
C PRO A 138 7.71 -5.29 19.42
N TRP A 139 8.30 -4.88 20.54
CA TRP A 139 8.12 -3.59 21.20
C TRP A 139 9.28 -2.61 20.95
N ASP A 140 10.29 -2.98 20.15
CA ASP A 140 11.44 -2.12 19.90
C ASP A 140 11.05 -0.95 19.00
N GLU A 141 11.09 0.26 19.57
CA GLU A 141 10.74 1.50 18.88
C GLU A 141 11.87 2.00 17.98
N ASN A 142 13.10 1.50 18.17
CA ASN A 142 14.26 1.92 17.39
C ASN A 142 14.35 1.13 16.07
N LYS A 143 13.33 1.29 15.23
CA LYS A 143 13.27 0.70 13.89
C LYS A 143 14.23 1.43 12.96
N LEU A 144 15.36 0.80 12.64
CA LEU A 144 16.21 1.22 11.51
C LEU A 144 15.43 1.07 10.20
N ARG A 145 14.82 2.17 9.77
CA ARG A 145 14.16 2.32 8.47
C ARG A 145 15.20 2.81 7.46
N ASN A 146 15.46 2.03 6.40
CA ASN A 146 16.32 2.51 5.32
C ASN A 146 15.49 3.22 4.26
N CYS A 147 15.74 4.52 4.07
CA CYS A 147 15.11 5.31 3.03
C CYS A 147 15.69 4.93 1.65
N GLN A 148 14.84 4.78 0.66
CA GLN A 148 15.21 4.38 -0.71
C GLN A 148 14.75 5.39 -1.78
N TRP A 149 14.30 6.58 -1.38
CA TRP A 149 13.68 7.56 -2.27
C TRP A 149 14.57 7.94 -3.46
N LYS A 150 14.03 7.79 -4.68
CA LYS A 150 14.71 8.13 -5.94
C LYS A 150 14.06 9.29 -6.72
N GLY A 151 13.23 10.09 -6.06
CA GLY A 151 12.50 11.20 -6.70
C GLY A 151 11.23 10.78 -7.46
N ASP A 152 11.04 9.49 -7.72
CA ASP A 152 9.80 8.92 -8.27
C ASP A 152 9.41 7.65 -7.50
N LEU A 153 8.14 7.54 -7.10
CA LEU A 153 7.64 6.45 -6.28
C LEU A 153 7.72 5.10 -6.99
N ASN A 154 7.26 5.03 -8.23
CA ASN A 154 7.27 3.79 -9.01
C ASN A 154 8.70 3.33 -9.30
N ALA A 155 9.61 4.24 -9.67
CA ALA A 155 11.02 3.95 -9.87
C ALA A 155 11.69 3.46 -8.57
N THR A 156 11.34 4.06 -7.43
CA THR A 156 11.81 3.63 -6.10
C THR A 156 11.35 2.20 -5.80
N ILE A 157 10.07 1.89 -6.01
CA ILE A 157 9.51 0.54 -5.82
C ILE A 157 10.21 -0.48 -6.73
N GLN A 158 10.29 -0.19 -8.03
CA GLN A 158 10.96 -1.08 -8.96
C GLN A 158 12.40 -1.37 -8.55
N HIS A 159 13.14 -0.36 -8.07
CA HIS A 159 14.50 -0.55 -7.57
C HIS A 159 14.55 -1.47 -6.34
N MET A 160 13.65 -1.27 -5.38
CA MET A 160 13.58 -2.08 -4.16
C MET A 160 13.33 -3.57 -4.44
N PHE A 161 12.58 -3.88 -5.50
CA PHE A 161 12.20 -5.27 -5.84
C PHE A 161 13.06 -5.90 -6.95
N LYS A 162 13.59 -5.14 -7.93
CA LYS A 162 14.51 -5.65 -8.98
C LYS A 162 15.78 -6.32 -8.41
N GLY A 163 16.25 -5.89 -7.24
CA GLY A 163 17.45 -6.44 -6.60
C GLY A 163 17.22 -7.69 -5.74
N LYS A 164 15.97 -7.95 -5.32
CA LYS A 164 15.65 -9.05 -4.39
C LYS A 164 15.45 -10.38 -5.09
N GLU A 165 15.09 -10.36 -6.38
CA GLU A 165 14.93 -11.56 -7.21
C GLU A 165 16.26 -12.31 -7.37
N LYS A 166 17.37 -11.60 -7.64
CA LYS A 166 18.72 -12.19 -7.70
C LYS A 166 19.14 -12.81 -6.37
N LYS A 167 18.88 -12.16 -5.24
CA LYS A 167 19.20 -12.69 -3.89
C LYS A 167 18.33 -13.90 -3.53
N ARG A 168 17.07 -13.95 -3.96
CA ARG A 168 16.16 -15.09 -3.74
C ARG A 168 16.53 -16.31 -4.58
N ILE A 169 16.94 -16.09 -5.83
CA ILE A 169 17.44 -17.14 -6.75
C ILE A 169 18.75 -17.72 -6.20
N MET A 170 19.70 -16.89 -5.75
CA MET A 170 20.94 -17.39 -5.14
C MET A 170 20.70 -18.16 -3.83
N ARG A 171 19.73 -17.75 -3.00
CA ARG A 171 19.35 -18.48 -1.78
C ARG A 171 18.62 -19.81 -2.05
N HIS A 172 17.83 -19.90 -3.12
CA HIS A 172 17.20 -21.17 -3.51
C HIS A 172 18.21 -22.15 -4.10
N ASN A 173 19.14 -21.69 -4.95
CA ASN A 173 20.18 -22.55 -5.55
C ASN A 173 21.16 -23.14 -4.53
N ASN A 174 21.35 -22.48 -3.38
CA ASN A 174 22.17 -23.01 -2.28
C ASN A 174 21.42 -23.97 -1.35
N LYS A 175 20.07 -23.95 -1.34
CA LYS A 175 19.26 -24.91 -0.57
C LYS A 175 18.97 -26.20 -1.33
N SER A 176 19.13 -26.23 -2.65
CA SER A 176 19.00 -27.42 -3.49
C SER A 176 20.32 -28.18 -3.71
N LYS A 177 21.39 -27.80 -2.99
CA LYS A 177 22.73 -28.42 -3.03
C LYS A 177 23.17 -29.03 -1.69
N LEU A 178 22.25 -29.12 -0.73
CA LEU A 178 22.37 -29.84 0.55
C LEU A 178 21.25 -30.88 0.58
#